data_AF-A0A5E5PXR6-F1
#
_entry.id   AF-A0A5E5PXR6-F1
#
_cell.length_a   1.000
_cell.length_b   1.000
_cell.length_c   1.000
_cell.angle_alpha   90.00
_cell.angle_beta   90.00
_cell.angle_gamma   90.00
#
_symmetry.space_group_name_H-M   'P 1'
#
loop_
_entity.id
_entity.type
_entity.pdbx_description
1 polymer ?
#
loop_
_entity_poly.entity_id
_entity_poly.type
_entity_poly.pdbx_seq_one_letter_code
_entity_poly.pdbx_strand_id
1 'polypeptide(L)'
;MEEISANINETIGLLVWSDWLTMIILLVFIGLGIKRGLVVEAVNLLFLIVAVFGAWLFYEKLSHLAIIRWSLDSHQSQLAVAFGIIFVAVLAIKIGMYKLIAISSEGKSPCTLNKLFALSVLLTLNLFASWHCTSSFTNSEVMAYFVSDIALRIELSFILIFTAITGTALLLKHIFNISISSHEPCFLASFFRIILNGLHSVGVTLNARETSTPMRKIWGAIVGLLKGFVLIVALILILQNIDFISKQVFWIESQSLFKAFQDMATSIRPELADYLLFIKKN
;
A
#
# COMPACT_ATOMS: atom_id res chain seq x y z
N MET A 1 -31.62 -33.17 -12.63
CA MET A 1 -30.36 -32.95 -11.89
C MET A 1 -29.15 -32.95 -12.81
N GLU A 2 -29.05 -33.89 -13.76
CA GLU A 2 -27.96 -33.92 -14.77
C GLU A 2 -27.94 -32.69 -15.69
N GLU A 3 -29.11 -32.19 -16.12
CA GLU A 3 -29.22 -30.97 -16.95
C GLU A 3 -28.72 -29.71 -16.23
N ILE A 4 -29.03 -29.57 -14.93
CA ILE A 4 -28.56 -28.48 -14.07
C ILE A 4 -27.05 -28.60 -13.85
N SER A 5 -26.56 -29.82 -13.61
CA SER A 5 -25.12 -30.06 -13.46
C SER A 5 -24.34 -29.79 -14.75
N ALA A 6 -24.88 -30.17 -15.91
CA ALA A 6 -24.26 -29.91 -17.21
C ALA A 6 -24.20 -28.41 -17.52
N ASN A 7 -25.30 -27.69 -17.25
CA ASN A 7 -25.37 -26.24 -17.45
C ASN A 7 -24.44 -25.47 -16.49
N ILE A 8 -24.32 -25.92 -15.23
CA ILE A 8 -23.34 -25.39 -14.28
C ILE A 8 -21.92 -25.68 -14.77
N ASN A 9 -21.64 -26.88 -15.29
CA ASN A 9 -20.31 -27.27 -15.77
C ASN A 9 -19.90 -26.50 -17.04
N GLU A 10 -20.86 -26.21 -17.93
CA GLU A 10 -20.66 -25.38 -19.12
C GLU A 10 -20.41 -23.91 -18.73
N THR A 11 -21.18 -23.38 -17.77
CA THR A 11 -20.97 -22.03 -17.21
C THR A 11 -19.62 -21.91 -16.48
N ILE A 12 -19.19 -22.95 -15.76
CA ILE A 12 -17.87 -23.03 -15.11
C ILE A 12 -16.75 -23.17 -16.16
N GLY A 13 -17.00 -23.87 -17.26
CA GLY A 13 -16.05 -24.03 -18.38
C GLY A 13 -15.76 -22.72 -19.11
N LEU A 14 -16.67 -21.75 -19.04
CA LEU A 14 -16.52 -20.39 -19.59
C LEU A 14 -15.82 -19.40 -18.65
N LEU A 15 -15.52 -19.79 -17.39
CA LEU A 15 -14.85 -18.91 -16.44
C LEU A 15 -13.36 -18.76 -16.77
N VAL A 16 -12.97 -17.56 -17.15
CA VAL A 16 -11.56 -17.17 -17.34
C VAL A 16 -10.86 -17.14 -15.97
N TRP A 17 -9.54 -17.36 -15.93
CA TRP A 17 -8.74 -17.37 -14.69
C TRP A 17 -8.94 -16.11 -13.82
N SER A 18 -9.21 -14.94 -14.43
CA SER A 18 -9.52 -13.68 -13.73
C SER A 18 -10.81 -13.75 -12.88
N ASP A 19 -11.82 -14.49 -13.35
CA ASP A 19 -13.09 -14.65 -12.65
C ASP A 19 -12.94 -15.55 -11.41
N TRP A 20 -12.11 -16.60 -11.52
CA TRP A 20 -11.73 -17.42 -10.36
C TRP A 20 -10.96 -16.60 -9.31
N LEU A 21 -10.03 -15.75 -9.75
CA LEU A 21 -9.26 -14.90 -8.85
C LEU A 21 -10.15 -13.92 -8.08
N THR A 22 -11.07 -13.24 -8.76
CA THR A 22 -12.01 -12.29 -8.12
C THR A 22 -12.96 -12.98 -7.15
N MET A 23 -13.50 -14.15 -7.50
CA MET A 23 -14.32 -14.98 -6.62
C MET A 23 -13.55 -15.39 -5.35
N ILE A 24 -12.31 -15.87 -5.50
CA ILE A 24 -11.45 -16.25 -4.37
C ILE A 24 -11.21 -15.05 -3.46
N ILE A 25 -10.89 -13.88 -4.04
CA ILE A 25 -10.66 -12.65 -3.28
C ILE A 25 -11.90 -12.30 -2.43
N LEU A 26 -13.09 -12.30 -3.03
CA LEU A 26 -14.34 -12.01 -2.32
C LEU A 26 -14.62 -13.02 -1.21
N LEU A 27 -14.47 -14.32 -1.48
CA LEU A 27 -14.65 -15.38 -0.48
C LEU A 27 -13.68 -15.23 0.70
N VAL A 28 -12.42 -14.90 0.42
CA VAL A 28 -11.42 -14.62 1.46
C VAL A 28 -11.85 -13.42 2.31
N PHE A 29 -12.35 -12.35 1.70
CA PHE A 29 -12.83 -11.18 2.43
C PHE A 29 -14.08 -11.45 3.28
N ILE A 30 -15.02 -12.26 2.78
CA ILE A 30 -16.16 -12.74 3.57
C ILE A 30 -15.66 -13.54 4.78
N GLY A 31 -14.78 -14.52 4.57
CA GLY A 31 -14.24 -15.36 5.64
C GLY A 31 -13.46 -14.57 6.68
N LEU A 32 -12.66 -13.59 6.23
CA LEU A 32 -11.96 -12.66 7.12
C LEU A 32 -12.95 -11.79 7.91
N GLY A 33 -14.02 -11.30 7.28
CA GLY A 33 -15.08 -10.52 7.91
C GLY A 33 -15.79 -11.31 9.01
N ILE A 34 -16.10 -12.59 8.77
CA ILE A 34 -16.68 -13.49 9.77
C ILE A 34 -15.73 -13.70 10.96
N LYS A 35 -14.43 -13.93 10.68
CA LYS A 35 -13.43 -14.19 11.71
C LYS A 35 -13.14 -12.97 12.58
N ARG A 36 -13.08 -11.79 11.96
CA ARG A 36 -12.71 -10.52 12.63
C ARG A 36 -13.90 -9.83 13.28
N GLY A 37 -15.10 -10.01 12.71
CA GLY A 37 -16.33 -9.34 13.14
C GLY A 37 -16.55 -7.98 12.46
N LEU A 38 -17.71 -7.36 12.75
CA LEU A 38 -18.12 -6.03 12.30
C LEU A 38 -17.17 -4.83 12.59
N VAL A 39 -16.89 -4.50 13.84
CA VAL A 39 -16.10 -3.33 14.27
C VAL A 39 -14.66 -3.40 13.75
N VAL A 40 -13.97 -4.53 13.92
CA VAL A 40 -12.59 -4.67 13.39
C VAL A 40 -12.60 -4.54 11.86
N GLU A 41 -13.61 -5.09 11.19
CA GLU A 41 -13.71 -4.99 9.73
C GLU A 41 -14.14 -3.59 9.26
N ALA A 42 -14.94 -2.87 10.03
CA ALA A 42 -15.27 -1.47 9.77
C ALA A 42 -14.06 -0.55 9.90
N VAL A 43 -13.21 -0.76 10.91
CA VAL A 43 -11.91 -0.07 11.02
C VAL A 43 -11.04 -0.41 9.80
N ASN A 44 -11.01 -1.67 9.37
CA ASN A 44 -10.28 -2.07 8.18
C ASN A 44 -10.77 -1.38 6.90
N LEU A 45 -12.09 -1.20 6.77
CA LEU A 45 -12.71 -0.46 5.67
C LEU A 45 -12.37 1.03 5.74
N LEU A 46 -12.39 1.63 6.93
CA LEU A 46 -11.99 3.03 7.11
C LEU A 46 -10.55 3.28 6.64
N PHE A 47 -9.61 2.38 6.98
CA PHE A 47 -8.24 2.47 6.47
C PHE A 47 -8.15 2.35 4.95
N LEU A 48 -9.02 1.53 4.32
CA LEU A 48 -9.08 1.43 2.86
C LEU A 48 -9.53 2.76 2.25
N ILE A 49 -10.56 3.39 2.83
CA ILE A 49 -11.05 4.70 2.43
C ILE A 49 -9.94 5.75 2.58
N VAL A 50 -9.26 5.79 3.73
CA VAL A 50 -8.10 6.68 3.95
C VAL A 50 -6.99 6.45 2.93
N ALA A 51 -6.75 5.22 2.50
CA ALA A 51 -5.77 4.93 1.45
C ALA A 51 -6.17 5.52 0.09
N VAL A 52 -7.46 5.43 -0.28
CA VAL A 52 -7.99 6.05 -1.50
C VAL A 52 -7.88 7.57 -1.43
N PHE A 53 -8.31 8.19 -0.33
CA PHE A 53 -8.22 9.64 -0.13
C PHE A 53 -6.76 10.13 -0.09
N GLY A 54 -5.89 9.39 0.59
CA GLY A 54 -4.46 9.69 0.64
C GLY A 54 -3.82 9.62 -0.75
N ALA A 55 -4.12 8.59 -1.52
CA ALA A 55 -3.66 8.49 -2.91
C ALA A 55 -4.16 9.67 -3.74
N TRP A 56 -5.45 10.00 -3.61
CA TRP A 56 -6.07 11.13 -4.32
C TRP A 56 -5.37 12.48 -4.04
N LEU A 57 -4.98 12.76 -2.80
CA LEU A 57 -4.35 14.05 -2.47
C LEU A 57 -2.92 14.23 -3.02
N PHE A 58 -2.21 13.14 -3.31
CA PHE A 58 -0.76 13.19 -3.55
C PHE A 58 -0.29 12.58 -4.87
N TYR A 59 -1.14 11.86 -5.61
CA TYR A 59 -0.71 11.14 -6.82
C TYR A 59 -0.18 12.06 -7.93
N GLU A 60 -0.73 13.25 -8.10
CA GLU A 60 -0.26 14.21 -9.12
C GLU A 60 1.21 14.58 -8.88
N LYS A 61 1.56 14.96 -7.64
CA LYS A 61 2.93 15.30 -7.26
C LYS A 61 3.91 14.14 -7.48
N LEU A 62 3.47 12.92 -7.20
CA LEU A 62 4.32 11.73 -7.37
C LEU A 62 4.52 11.38 -8.85
N SER A 63 3.53 11.64 -9.72
CA SER A 63 3.57 11.31 -11.15
C SER A 63 4.70 12.00 -11.92
N HIS A 64 5.19 13.14 -11.41
CA HIS A 64 6.29 13.91 -12.01
C HIS A 64 7.69 13.32 -11.75
N LEU A 65 7.81 12.27 -10.94
CA LEU A 65 9.10 11.59 -10.73
C LEU A 65 9.61 10.94 -12.02
N ALA A 66 10.91 11.07 -12.29
CA ALA A 66 11.51 10.64 -13.55
C ALA A 66 11.42 9.12 -13.73
N ILE A 67 11.50 8.35 -12.62
CA ILE A 67 11.29 6.89 -12.61
C ILE A 67 9.94 6.49 -13.24
N ILE A 68 8.86 7.21 -12.92
CA ILE A 68 7.52 6.90 -13.44
C ILE A 68 7.44 7.33 -14.91
N ARG A 69 7.99 8.50 -15.25
CA ARG A 69 7.99 9.03 -16.61
C ARG A 69 8.83 8.20 -17.59
N TRP A 70 9.93 7.61 -17.13
CA TRP A 70 10.79 6.76 -17.95
C TRP A 70 10.14 5.41 -18.29
N SER A 71 9.30 4.90 -17.40
CA SER A 71 8.69 3.57 -17.58
C SER A 71 7.34 3.60 -18.32
N LEU A 72 6.67 4.76 -18.43
CA LEU A 72 5.33 4.88 -19.02
C LEU A 72 5.23 6.07 -19.98
N ASP A 73 4.89 5.80 -21.23
CA ASP A 73 4.82 6.81 -22.30
C ASP A 73 3.61 7.75 -22.19
N SER A 74 2.53 7.31 -21.56
CA SER A 74 1.27 8.06 -21.46
C SER A 74 1.12 8.77 -20.13
N HIS A 75 0.78 10.05 -20.18
CA HIS A 75 0.54 10.88 -18.99
C HIS A 75 -0.55 10.31 -18.08
N GLN A 76 -1.60 9.71 -18.65
CA GLN A 76 -2.66 9.08 -17.86
C GLN A 76 -2.15 7.84 -17.10
N SER A 77 -1.32 7.05 -17.78
CA SER A 77 -0.67 5.87 -17.21
C SER A 77 0.28 6.24 -16.07
N GLN A 78 1.03 7.34 -16.21
CA GLN A 78 1.89 7.89 -15.15
C GLN A 78 1.10 8.28 -13.89
N LEU A 79 -0.02 8.98 -14.07
CA LEU A 79 -0.88 9.38 -12.94
C LEU A 79 -1.55 8.17 -12.26
N ALA A 80 -1.99 7.17 -13.03
CA ALA A 80 -2.60 5.95 -12.50
C ALA A 80 -1.59 5.11 -11.69
N VAL A 81 -0.36 4.96 -12.20
CA VAL A 81 0.72 4.28 -11.47
C VAL A 81 1.08 5.03 -10.18
N ALA A 82 1.19 6.36 -10.24
CA ALA A 82 1.46 7.16 -9.06
C ALA A 82 0.37 6.99 -7.98
N PHE A 83 -0.90 6.99 -8.39
CA PHE A 83 -2.02 6.72 -7.49
C PHE A 83 -1.90 5.32 -6.86
N GLY A 84 -1.62 4.30 -7.69
CA GLY A 84 -1.45 2.92 -7.23
C GLY A 84 -0.29 2.75 -6.23
N ILE A 85 0.84 3.40 -6.47
CA ILE A 85 2.00 3.37 -5.56
C ILE A 85 1.62 3.94 -4.19
N ILE A 86 0.96 5.10 -4.14
CA ILE A 86 0.57 5.71 -2.86
C ILE A 86 -0.48 4.86 -2.16
N PHE A 87 -1.47 4.36 -2.90
CA PHE A 87 -2.51 3.48 -2.37
C PHE A 87 -1.90 2.25 -1.68
N VAL A 88 -0.99 1.55 -2.36
CA VAL A 88 -0.28 0.38 -1.79
C VAL A 88 0.61 0.79 -0.62
N ALA A 89 1.29 1.93 -0.70
CA ALA A 89 2.14 2.44 0.39
C ALA A 89 1.32 2.70 1.67
N VAL A 90 0.13 3.32 1.58
CA VAL A 90 -0.74 3.55 2.74
C VAL A 90 -1.23 2.22 3.33
N LEU A 91 -1.59 1.25 2.49
CA LEU A 91 -1.95 -0.09 2.96
C LEU A 91 -0.77 -0.81 3.62
N ALA A 92 0.46 -0.63 3.13
CA ALA A 92 1.66 -1.17 3.73
C ALA A 92 1.96 -0.55 5.10
N ILE A 93 1.74 0.77 5.26
CA ILE A 93 1.85 1.46 6.56
C ILE A 93 0.92 0.81 7.59
N LYS A 94 -0.35 0.55 7.22
CA LYS A 94 -1.31 -0.16 8.08
C LYS A 94 -0.77 -1.54 8.51
N ILE A 95 -0.25 -2.34 7.57
CA ILE A 95 0.35 -3.65 7.90
C ILE A 95 1.52 -3.48 8.87
N GLY A 96 2.37 -2.49 8.64
CA GLY A 96 3.45 -2.11 9.54
C GLY A 96 2.95 -1.80 10.95
N MET A 97 1.92 -0.96 11.10
CA MET A 97 1.31 -0.62 12.38
C MET A 97 0.80 -1.88 13.12
N TYR A 98 0.09 -2.78 12.45
CA TYR A 98 -0.35 -4.03 13.08
C TYR A 98 0.80 -4.92 13.51
N LYS A 99 1.88 -4.97 12.73
CA LYS A 99 3.08 -5.75 13.10
C LYS A 99 3.78 -5.17 14.32
N LEU A 100 3.82 -3.84 14.45
CA LEU A 100 4.33 -3.15 15.64
C LEU A 100 3.49 -3.46 16.89
N ILE A 101 2.16 -3.50 16.74
CA ILE A 101 1.23 -3.90 17.81
C ILE A 101 1.49 -5.36 18.24
N ALA A 102 1.67 -6.27 17.28
CA ALA A 102 1.91 -7.68 17.57
C ALA A 102 3.24 -7.92 18.31
N ILE A 103 4.32 -7.24 17.87
CA ILE A 103 5.63 -7.31 18.55
C ILE A 103 5.52 -6.85 20.00
N SER A 104 4.67 -5.86 20.26
CA SER A 104 4.38 -5.38 21.59
C SER A 104 3.59 -6.35 22.45
N SER A 105 2.63 -7.09 21.89
CA SER A 105 1.80 -8.01 22.66
C SER A 105 2.54 -9.30 23.04
N GLU A 106 3.55 -9.69 22.27
CA GLU A 106 4.33 -10.92 22.49
C GLU A 106 5.40 -10.81 23.60
N GLY A 107 5.40 -9.74 24.40
CA GLY A 107 6.37 -9.57 25.48
C GLY A 107 7.83 -9.41 25.01
N LYS A 108 8.06 -9.15 23.71
CA LYS A 108 9.39 -8.79 23.20
C LYS A 108 9.81 -7.44 23.80
N SER A 109 11.06 -7.37 24.26
CA SER A 109 11.55 -6.25 25.05
C SER A 109 11.33 -4.90 24.35
N PRO A 110 10.91 -3.84 25.07
CA PRO A 110 10.72 -2.50 24.52
C PRO A 110 12.00 -1.93 23.86
N CYS A 111 13.14 -2.52 24.17
CA CYS A 111 14.44 -2.26 23.56
C CYS A 111 14.54 -2.63 22.07
N THR A 112 13.81 -3.64 21.60
CA THR A 112 13.80 -4.00 20.17
C THR A 112 13.13 -2.91 19.34
N LEU A 113 12.07 -2.31 19.88
CA LEU A 113 11.37 -1.20 19.26
C LEU A 113 12.21 0.09 19.28
N ASN A 114 12.97 0.31 20.35
CA ASN A 114 13.94 1.41 20.42
C ASN A 114 14.97 1.34 19.29
N LYS A 115 15.52 0.15 19.02
CA LYS A 115 16.46 -0.04 17.90
C LYS A 115 15.80 0.22 16.55
N LEU A 116 14.60 -0.30 16.31
CA LEU A 116 13.87 -0.08 15.06
C LEU A 116 13.54 1.41 14.87
N PHE A 117 13.10 2.09 15.93
CA PHE A 117 12.82 3.51 15.91
C PHE A 117 14.08 4.34 15.65
N ALA A 118 15.19 4.07 16.35
CA ALA A 118 16.45 4.76 16.13
C ALA A 118 16.94 4.59 14.68
N LEU A 119 16.86 3.38 14.13
CA LEU A 119 17.17 3.12 12.73
C LEU A 119 16.23 3.89 11.78
N SER A 120 14.93 3.95 12.09
CA SER A 120 13.96 4.72 11.32
C SER A 120 14.30 6.21 11.34
N VAL A 121 14.60 6.78 12.50
CA VAL A 121 14.95 8.21 12.65
C VAL A 121 16.23 8.51 11.88
N LEU A 122 17.25 7.67 11.99
CA LEU A 122 18.50 7.82 11.24
C LEU A 122 18.25 7.75 9.73
N LEU A 123 17.40 6.83 9.27
CA LEU A 123 17.02 6.72 7.87
C LEU A 123 16.26 7.96 7.38
N THR A 124 15.28 8.45 8.15
CA THR A 124 14.53 9.68 7.82
C THR A 124 15.43 10.91 7.80
N LEU A 125 16.35 11.03 8.76
CA LEU A 125 17.33 12.11 8.80
C LEU A 125 18.27 12.04 7.59
N ASN A 126 18.69 10.84 7.20
CA ASN A 126 19.52 10.65 6.01
C ASN A 126 18.75 11.01 4.73
N LEU A 127 17.49 10.59 4.60
CA LEU A 127 16.64 10.98 3.47
C LEU A 127 16.51 12.50 3.37
N PHE A 128 16.27 13.16 4.51
CA PHE A 128 16.13 14.62 4.57
C PHE A 128 17.45 15.33 4.23
N ALA A 129 18.57 14.90 4.82
CA ALA A 129 19.89 15.45 4.54
C ALA A 129 20.29 15.24 3.07
N SER A 130 20.05 14.04 2.54
CA SER A 130 20.33 13.71 1.14
C SER A 130 19.51 14.60 0.21
N TRP A 131 18.21 14.75 0.47
CA TRP A 131 17.34 15.62 -0.31
C TRP A 131 17.80 17.08 -0.29
N HIS A 132 18.19 17.58 0.88
CA HIS A 132 18.69 18.94 1.03
C HIS A 132 20.01 19.18 0.27
N CYS A 133 20.90 18.19 0.28
CA CYS A 133 22.18 18.24 -0.42
C CYS A 133 22.07 17.99 -1.94
N THR A 134 20.97 17.39 -2.43
CA THR A 134 20.79 17.06 -3.85
C THR A 134 20.99 18.28 -4.74
N SER A 135 20.38 19.42 -4.40
CA SER A 135 20.44 20.64 -5.20
C SER A 135 21.87 21.18 -5.37
N SER A 136 22.72 20.96 -4.37
CA SER A 136 24.13 21.39 -4.41
C SER A 136 24.95 20.53 -5.37
N PHE A 137 24.64 19.24 -5.45
CA PHE A 137 25.38 18.30 -6.31
C PHE A 137 24.89 18.31 -7.76
N THR A 138 23.59 18.52 -7.98
CA THR A 138 22.99 18.60 -9.33
C THR A 138 23.48 19.80 -10.13
N ASN A 139 23.84 20.90 -9.44
CA ASN A 139 24.32 22.14 -10.05
C ASN A 139 25.83 22.13 -10.31
N SER A 140 26.53 21.04 -9.97
CA SER A 140 27.95 20.90 -10.28
C SER A 140 28.18 20.64 -11.78
N GLU A 141 29.25 21.22 -12.32
CA GLU A 141 29.65 21.02 -13.72
C GLU A 141 29.94 19.54 -14.03
N VAL A 142 30.44 18.80 -13.04
CA VAL A 142 30.74 17.37 -13.14
C VAL A 142 29.48 16.57 -13.47
N MET A 143 28.38 16.79 -12.76
CA MET A 143 27.15 16.02 -12.98
C MET A 143 26.39 16.46 -14.23
N ALA A 144 26.58 17.71 -14.65
CA ALA A 144 26.05 18.22 -15.90
C ALA A 144 26.70 17.61 -17.15
N TYR A 145 27.97 17.21 -17.04
CA TYR A 145 28.72 16.56 -18.12
C TYR A 145 28.26 15.12 -18.38
N PHE A 146 28.01 14.33 -17.33
CA PHE A 146 27.65 12.91 -17.48
C PHE A 146 26.18 12.66 -17.81
N VAL A 147 25.26 13.52 -17.34
CA VAL A 147 23.82 13.32 -17.51
C VAL A 147 23.17 14.61 -17.97
N SER A 148 22.84 14.69 -19.26
CA SER A 148 22.23 15.87 -19.88
C SER A 148 20.79 16.12 -19.40
N ASP A 149 20.04 15.06 -19.09
CA ASP A 149 18.67 15.16 -18.58
C ASP A 149 18.65 15.63 -17.12
N ILE A 150 17.94 16.73 -16.86
CA ILE A 150 17.85 17.38 -15.54
C ILE A 150 17.17 16.47 -14.51
N ALA A 151 16.13 15.72 -14.91
CA ALA A 151 15.38 14.88 -14.00
C ALA A 151 16.22 13.66 -13.56
N LEU A 152 16.91 13.01 -14.50
CA LEU A 152 17.83 11.91 -14.19
C LEU A 152 19.02 12.38 -13.35
N ARG A 153 19.50 13.60 -13.58
CA ARG A 153 20.59 14.18 -12.79
C ARG A 153 20.20 14.36 -11.32
N ILE A 154 18.98 14.80 -11.05
CA ILE A 154 18.45 14.96 -9.69
C ILE A 154 18.39 13.61 -8.97
N GLU A 155 17.87 12.58 -9.62
CA GLU A 155 17.74 11.25 -9.04
C GLU A 155 19.10 10.58 -8.76
N LEU A 156 20.02 10.60 -9.74
CA LEU A 156 21.36 10.05 -9.58
C LEU A 156 22.14 10.77 -8.47
N SER A 157 22.02 12.09 -8.40
CA SER A 157 22.66 12.89 -7.35
C SER A 157 22.14 12.52 -5.96
N PHE A 158 20.82 12.37 -5.82
CA PHE A 158 20.20 11.93 -4.57
C PHE A 158 20.70 10.54 -4.15
N ILE A 159 20.74 9.57 -5.08
CA ILE A 159 21.20 8.20 -4.80
C ILE A 159 22.67 8.19 -4.38
N LEU A 160 23.53 8.95 -5.07
CA LEU A 160 24.95 9.04 -4.74
C LEU A 160 25.18 9.66 -3.35
N ILE A 161 24.50 10.76 -3.03
CA ILE A 161 24.62 11.38 -1.70
C ILE A 161 24.08 10.44 -0.61
N PHE A 162 22.92 9.82 -0.84
CA PHE A 162 22.32 8.91 0.12
C PHE A 162 23.21 7.70 0.40
N THR A 163 23.80 7.11 -0.63
CA THR A 163 24.73 5.98 -0.50
C THR A 163 26.05 6.40 0.14
N ALA A 164 26.57 7.60 -0.16
CA ALA A 164 27.75 8.14 0.49
C ALA A 164 27.54 8.33 2.00
N ILE A 165 26.48 9.01 2.42
CA ILE A 165 26.16 9.23 3.84
C ILE A 165 25.94 7.89 4.55
N THR A 166 25.20 6.97 3.93
CA THR A 166 24.97 5.63 4.50
C THR A 166 26.27 4.84 4.63
N GLY A 167 27.11 4.87 3.60
CA GLY A 167 28.41 4.19 3.58
C GLY A 167 29.35 4.72 4.66
N THR A 168 29.47 6.04 4.78
CA THR A 168 30.27 6.67 5.84
C THR A 168 29.73 6.33 7.23
N ALA A 169 28.41 6.35 7.44
CA ALA A 169 27.81 5.96 8.71
C ALA A 169 28.08 4.49 9.07
N LEU A 170 28.05 3.58 8.09
CA LEU A 170 28.38 2.16 8.29
C LEU A 170 29.87 1.95 8.61
N LEU A 171 30.76 2.69 7.96
CA LEU A 171 32.20 2.67 8.25
C LEU A 171 32.48 3.20 9.66
N LEU A 172 31.89 4.33 10.04
CA LEU A 172 31.97 4.90 11.39
C LEU A 172 31.47 3.90 12.43
N LYS A 173 30.34 3.25 12.17
CA LYS A 173 29.79 2.21 13.03
C LYS A 173 30.81 1.07 13.25
N HIS A 174 31.47 0.63 12.19
CA HIS A 174 32.47 -0.45 12.26
C HIS A 174 33.75 0.01 13.00
N ILE A 175 34.25 1.20 12.72
CA ILE A 175 35.48 1.76 13.32
C ILE A 175 35.29 2.02 14.82
N PHE A 176 34.17 2.65 15.19
CA PHE A 176 33.89 3.04 16.57
C PHE A 176 33.14 1.97 17.37
N ASN A 177 32.87 0.80 16.76
CA ASN A 177 32.08 -0.29 17.35
C ASN A 177 30.74 0.21 17.96
N ILE A 178 30.11 1.20 17.31
CA ILE A 178 28.86 1.78 17.79
C ILE A 178 27.75 0.79 17.48
N SER A 179 27.26 0.10 18.50
CA SER A 179 26.07 -0.72 18.38
C SER A 179 24.85 0.06 18.87
N ILE A 180 23.81 0.13 18.04
CA ILE A 180 22.48 0.49 18.54
C ILE A 180 21.97 -0.75 19.26
N SER A 181 22.21 -0.78 20.58
CA SER A 181 21.90 -1.94 21.42
C SER A 181 20.40 -2.21 21.44
N SER A 182 20.05 -3.50 21.38
CA SER A 182 18.72 -4.01 21.73
C SER A 182 18.61 -4.37 23.21
N HIS A 183 19.58 -3.93 24.01
CA HIS A 183 19.73 -4.23 25.43
C HIS A 183 19.84 -2.93 26.23
N GLU A 184 19.46 -2.99 27.50
CA GLU A 184 19.38 -1.85 28.41
C GLU A 184 20.71 -1.07 28.52
N PRO A 185 20.67 0.26 28.74
CA PRO A 185 19.49 1.09 28.99
C PRO A 185 18.78 1.54 27.69
N CYS A 186 17.48 1.28 27.63
CA CYS A 186 16.63 1.66 26.50
C CYS A 186 15.89 2.95 26.84
N PHE A 187 16.44 4.09 26.43
CA PHE A 187 15.96 5.42 26.81
C PHE A 187 14.46 5.64 26.55
N LEU A 188 13.94 5.15 25.42
CA LEU A 188 12.54 5.31 25.04
C LEU A 188 11.62 4.16 25.54
N ALA A 189 12.13 3.24 26.35
CA ALA A 189 11.36 2.07 26.77
C ALA A 189 10.06 2.44 27.52
N SER A 190 10.11 3.46 28.38
CA SER A 190 8.94 3.94 29.11
C SER A 190 7.87 4.51 28.17
N PHE A 191 8.29 5.35 27.22
CA PHE A 191 7.41 5.94 26.20
C PHE A 191 6.72 4.87 25.35
N PHE A 192 7.48 3.91 24.82
CA PHE A 192 6.90 2.82 24.05
C PHE A 192 5.93 2.00 24.89
N ARG A 193 6.26 1.65 26.13
CA ARG A 193 5.39 0.85 26.99
C ARG A 193 4.01 1.50 27.19
N ILE A 194 3.93 2.83 27.32
CA ILE A 194 2.66 3.55 27.44
C ILE A 194 1.81 3.38 26.17
N ILE A 195 2.40 3.67 25.00
CA ILE A 195 1.71 3.56 23.70
C ILE A 195 1.24 2.13 23.48
N LEU A 196 2.14 1.18 23.73
CA LEU A 196 1.93 -0.24 23.52
C LEU A 196 0.82 -0.81 24.40
N ASN A 197 0.79 -0.46 25.69
CA ASN A 197 -0.28 -0.87 26.59
C ASN A 197 -1.64 -0.30 26.16
N GLY A 198 -1.69 0.97 25.73
CA GLY A 198 -2.92 1.58 25.22
C GLY A 198 -3.43 0.87 23.98
N LEU A 199 -2.54 0.59 23.02
CA LEU A 199 -2.87 -0.06 21.76
C LEU A 199 -3.30 -1.52 21.95
N HIS A 200 -2.65 -2.24 22.88
CA HIS A 200 -3.04 -3.59 23.28
C HIS A 200 -4.43 -3.60 23.94
N SER A 201 -4.71 -2.68 24.85
CA SER A 201 -6.03 -2.56 25.48
C SER A 201 -7.13 -2.33 24.44
N VAL A 202 -6.92 -1.40 23.51
CA VAL A 202 -7.88 -1.15 22.42
C VAL A 202 -8.07 -2.39 21.56
N GLY A 203 -6.99 -3.09 21.20
CA GLY A 203 -7.05 -4.32 20.42
C GLY A 203 -7.85 -5.44 21.09
N VAL A 204 -7.59 -5.71 22.38
CA VAL A 204 -8.29 -6.75 23.14
C VAL A 204 -9.75 -6.39 23.35
N THR A 205 -10.06 -5.15 23.72
CA THR A 205 -11.44 -4.71 23.96
C THR A 205 -12.28 -4.76 22.68
N LEU A 206 -11.72 -4.35 21.53
CA LEU A 206 -12.42 -4.43 20.25
C LEU A 206 -12.66 -5.90 19.85
N ASN A 207 -11.63 -6.75 19.91
CA ASN A 207 -11.70 -8.13 19.44
C ASN A 207 -12.57 -9.05 20.35
N ALA A 208 -12.48 -8.90 21.67
CA ALA A 208 -13.20 -9.74 22.63
C ALA A 208 -14.71 -9.42 22.69
N ARG A 209 -15.09 -8.14 22.48
CA ARG A 209 -16.51 -7.72 22.51
C ARG A 209 -17.31 -8.20 21.29
N GLU A 210 -16.62 -8.64 20.25
CA GLU A 210 -17.18 -8.72 18.91
C GLU A 210 -17.35 -10.15 18.41
N THR A 211 -16.45 -11.06 18.78
CA THR A 211 -16.45 -12.46 18.37
C THR A 211 -17.50 -13.33 19.08
N SER A 212 -18.15 -12.81 20.13
CA SER A 212 -19.10 -13.54 20.98
C SER A 212 -20.53 -13.63 20.42
N THR A 213 -20.95 -12.71 19.54
CA THR A 213 -22.35 -12.64 19.06
C THR A 213 -22.47 -13.06 17.59
N PRO A 214 -23.36 -14.00 17.22
CA PRO A 214 -23.51 -14.47 15.83
C PRO A 214 -23.91 -13.35 14.87
N MET A 215 -24.79 -12.43 15.30
CA MET A 215 -25.23 -11.29 14.49
C MET A 215 -24.06 -10.37 14.09
N ARG A 216 -23.07 -10.19 14.97
CA ARG A 216 -21.89 -9.36 14.67
C ARG A 216 -20.95 -10.01 13.65
N LYS A 217 -20.93 -11.35 13.57
CA LYS A 217 -20.17 -12.09 12.55
C LYS A 217 -20.78 -11.95 11.17
N ILE A 218 -22.12 -11.97 11.07
CA ILE A 218 -22.84 -11.75 9.81
C ILE A 218 -22.58 -10.34 9.30
N TRP A 219 -22.72 -9.33 10.15
CA TRP A 219 -22.38 -7.95 9.79
C TRP A 219 -20.90 -7.78 9.44
N GLY A 220 -20.00 -8.50 10.13
CA GLY A 220 -18.59 -8.59 9.74
C GLY A 220 -18.39 -9.16 8.33
N ALA A 221 -19.14 -10.20 7.96
CA ALA A 221 -19.12 -10.77 6.62
C ALA A 221 -19.55 -9.75 5.55
N ILE A 222 -20.62 -9.01 5.82
CA ILE A 222 -21.16 -7.96 4.91
C ILE A 222 -20.13 -6.85 4.72
N VAL A 223 -19.54 -6.34 5.81
CA VAL A 223 -18.51 -5.29 5.71
C VAL A 223 -17.25 -5.82 5.04
N GLY A 224 -16.88 -7.08 5.28
CA GLY A 224 -15.79 -7.76 4.60
C GLY A 224 -16.01 -7.83 3.09
N LEU A 225 -17.20 -8.24 2.66
CA LEU A 225 -17.61 -8.25 1.25
C LEU A 225 -17.52 -6.85 0.64
N LEU A 226 -18.10 -5.84 1.31
CA LEU A 226 -18.05 -4.44 0.85
C LEU A 226 -16.61 -3.95 0.69
N LYS A 227 -15.74 -4.27 1.65
CA LYS A 227 -14.32 -3.91 1.58
C LYS A 227 -13.62 -4.61 0.41
N GLY A 228 -13.90 -5.90 0.20
CA GLY A 228 -13.38 -6.66 -0.95
C GLY A 228 -13.83 -6.06 -2.28
N PHE A 229 -15.12 -5.69 -2.37
CA PHE A 229 -15.68 -4.99 -3.52
C PHE A 229 -14.96 -3.66 -3.79
N VAL A 230 -14.84 -2.79 -2.79
CA VAL A 230 -14.15 -1.48 -2.93
C VAL A 230 -12.70 -1.67 -3.34
N LEU A 231 -11.99 -2.64 -2.76
CA LEU A 231 -10.61 -2.95 -3.13
C LEU A 231 -10.48 -3.37 -4.59
N ILE A 232 -11.36 -4.27 -5.05
CA ILE A 232 -11.35 -4.76 -6.45
C ILE A 232 -11.66 -3.61 -7.41
N VAL A 233 -12.69 -2.80 -7.13
CA VAL A 233 -13.04 -1.64 -7.97
C VAL A 233 -11.90 -0.63 -8.01
N ALA A 234 -11.28 -0.29 -6.88
CA ALA A 234 -10.14 0.62 -6.83
C ALA A 234 -8.95 0.09 -7.65
N LEU A 235 -8.64 -1.21 -7.53
CA LEU A 235 -7.58 -1.84 -8.29
C LEU A 235 -7.89 -1.83 -9.79
N ILE A 236 -9.13 -2.13 -10.18
CA ILE A 236 -9.55 -2.10 -11.58
C ILE A 236 -9.42 -0.69 -12.16
N LEU A 237 -9.88 0.33 -11.43
CA LEU A 237 -9.74 1.73 -11.85
C LEU A 237 -8.27 2.11 -12.07
N ILE A 238 -7.36 1.66 -11.22
CA ILE A 238 -5.93 1.89 -11.42
C ILE A 238 -5.43 1.18 -12.68
N LEU A 239 -5.68 -0.14 -12.77
CA LEU A 239 -5.15 -0.99 -13.84
C LEU A 239 -5.71 -0.62 -15.23
N GLN A 240 -6.98 -0.23 -15.33
CA GLN A 240 -7.63 0.14 -16.60
C GLN A 240 -7.03 1.41 -17.22
N ASN A 241 -6.45 2.29 -16.41
CA ASN A 241 -5.80 3.51 -16.87
C ASN A 241 -4.28 3.33 -17.08
N ILE A 242 -3.77 2.10 -16.95
CA ILE A 242 -2.37 1.76 -17.27
C ILE A 242 -2.32 1.08 -18.64
N ASP A 243 -1.71 1.73 -19.62
CA ASP A 243 -1.75 1.32 -21.03
C ASP A 243 -1.14 -0.06 -21.34
N PHE A 244 -0.14 -0.49 -20.57
CA PHE A 244 0.45 -1.83 -20.72
C PHE A 244 -0.49 -2.94 -20.22
N ILE A 245 -1.37 -2.63 -19.27
CA ILE A 245 -2.26 -3.61 -18.61
C ILE A 245 -3.59 -3.69 -19.35
N SER A 246 -4.16 -2.54 -19.73
CA SER A 246 -5.44 -2.46 -20.44
C SER A 246 -5.44 -3.17 -21.81
N LYS A 247 -4.26 -3.36 -22.42
CA LYS A 247 -4.08 -4.03 -23.71
C LYS A 247 -3.93 -5.55 -23.64
N GLN A 248 -3.85 -6.14 -22.43
CA GLN A 248 -3.60 -7.58 -22.29
C GLN A 248 -4.85 -8.43 -22.51
N VAL A 249 -4.66 -9.64 -23.04
CA VAL A 249 -5.76 -10.58 -23.39
C VAL A 249 -6.66 -10.88 -22.19
N PHE A 250 -6.08 -11.08 -21.00
CA PHE A 250 -6.86 -11.35 -19.78
C PHE A 250 -7.78 -10.18 -19.36
N TRP A 251 -7.49 -8.96 -19.81
CA TRP A 251 -8.27 -7.77 -19.50
C TRP A 251 -9.46 -7.59 -20.44
N ILE A 252 -9.30 -8.04 -21.69
CA ILE A 252 -10.26 -7.85 -22.79
C ILE A 252 -11.28 -8.99 -22.84
N GLU A 253 -10.88 -10.21 -22.49
CA GLU A 253 -11.66 -11.43 -22.71
C GLU A 253 -12.51 -11.88 -21.51
N SER A 254 -12.50 -11.17 -20.39
CA SER A 254 -13.34 -11.56 -19.24
C SER A 254 -14.83 -11.42 -19.57
N GLN A 255 -15.61 -12.51 -19.39
CA GLN A 255 -17.03 -12.54 -19.74
C GLN A 255 -17.99 -12.62 -18.54
N SER A 256 -17.51 -12.83 -17.31
CA SER A 256 -18.42 -13.03 -16.17
C SER A 256 -18.22 -12.00 -15.04
N LEU A 257 -17.67 -12.41 -13.89
CA LEU A 257 -17.66 -11.63 -12.66
C LEU A 257 -16.70 -10.44 -12.75
N PHE A 258 -15.50 -10.63 -13.28
CA PHE A 258 -14.54 -9.54 -13.47
C PHE A 258 -15.08 -8.46 -14.42
N LYS A 259 -15.83 -8.86 -15.45
CA LYS A 259 -16.50 -7.94 -16.38
C LYS A 259 -17.54 -7.06 -15.70
N ALA A 260 -18.35 -7.65 -14.81
CA ALA A 260 -19.30 -6.86 -14.00
C ALA A 260 -18.60 -5.81 -13.14
N PHE A 261 -17.45 -6.15 -12.55
CA PHE A 261 -16.63 -5.18 -11.82
C PHE A 261 -16.01 -4.10 -12.72
N GLN A 262 -15.55 -4.46 -13.92
CA GLN A 262 -15.07 -3.50 -14.92
C GLN A 262 -16.17 -2.55 -15.37
N ASP A 263 -17.38 -3.07 -15.62
CA ASP A 263 -18.52 -2.26 -16.05
C ASP A 263 -18.98 -1.33 -14.92
N MET A 264 -18.97 -1.81 -13.67
CA MET A 264 -19.21 -0.96 -12.50
C MET A 264 -18.15 0.14 -12.37
N ALA A 265 -16.86 -0.21 -12.48
CA ALA A 265 -15.77 0.77 -12.44
C ALA A 265 -15.94 1.82 -13.56
N THR A 266 -16.35 1.38 -14.75
CA THR A 266 -16.63 2.26 -15.90
C THR A 266 -17.87 3.13 -15.66
N SER A 267 -18.88 2.63 -14.95
CA SER A 267 -20.10 3.38 -14.62
C SER A 267 -19.86 4.49 -13.61
N ILE A 268 -18.95 4.29 -12.64
CA ILE A 268 -18.62 5.30 -11.62
C ILE A 268 -17.51 6.25 -12.13
N ARG A 269 -16.80 5.84 -13.20
CA ARG A 269 -15.77 6.63 -13.89
C ARG A 269 -16.15 8.10 -14.17
N PRO A 270 -17.30 8.44 -14.78
CA PRO A 270 -17.62 9.84 -15.10
C PRO A 270 -17.75 10.71 -13.85
N GLU A 271 -18.30 10.18 -12.76
CA GLU A 271 -18.39 10.91 -11.48
C GLU A 271 -17.01 11.13 -10.85
N LEU A 272 -16.12 10.14 -10.94
CA LEU A 272 -14.76 10.28 -10.42
C LEU A 272 -13.83 11.05 -11.36
N ALA A 273 -14.11 11.16 -12.66
CA ALA A 273 -13.28 11.88 -13.62
C ALA A 273 -13.16 13.38 -13.30
N ASP A 274 -14.18 13.94 -12.63
CA ASP A 274 -14.15 15.33 -12.16
C ASP A 274 -13.18 15.53 -10.97
N TYR A 275 -12.76 14.45 -10.30
CA TYR A 275 -11.91 14.49 -9.11
C TYR A 275 -10.55 13.81 -9.30
N LEU A 276 -10.46 12.77 -10.14
CA LEU A 276 -9.28 11.96 -10.40
C LEU A 276 -8.79 12.20 -11.84
N LEU A 277 -7.78 13.05 -11.97
CA LEU A 277 -7.17 13.48 -13.25
C LEU A 277 -6.58 12.33 -14.10
N PHE A 278 -6.32 11.16 -13.51
CA PHE A 278 -5.86 9.99 -14.28
C PHE A 278 -6.98 9.32 -15.07
N ILE A 279 -8.23 9.67 -14.79
CA ILE A 279 -9.41 9.15 -15.46
C ILE A 279 -9.78 10.10 -16.60
N LYS A 280 -9.79 9.59 -17.84
CA LYS A 280 -10.26 10.37 -18.99
C LYS A 280 -11.77 10.61 -18.88
N LYS A 281 -12.18 11.88 -18.93
CA LYS A 281 -13.57 12.26 -19.20
C LYS A 281 -13.84 11.99 -20.68
N ASN A 282 -14.45 10.86 -20.98
CA ASN A 282 -15.06 10.59 -22.28
C ASN A 282 -16.55 10.91 -22.16
#